data_AF-A0AAV6VHP4-F1
#
_entry.id   AF-A0AAV6VHP4-F1
#
_cell.length_a   1.000
_cell.length_b   1.000
_cell.length_c   1.000
_cell.angle_alpha   90.00
_cell.angle_beta   90.00
_cell.angle_gamma   90.00
#
_symmetry.space_group_name_H-M   'P 1'
#
loop_
_entity.id
_entity.type
_entity.pdbx_description
1 polymer ?
#
loop_
_entity_poly.entity_id
_entity_poly.type
_entity_poly.pdbx_seq_one_letter_code
_entity_poly.pdbx_strand_id
1 'polypeptide(L)'
;MSGLFSALTGSTVKECRALYVTFVVRYKNGDQTIPVTVVLDDKKQTEYVINMSPRTAAKSVTLYDFKQRTIAYKDLTNRECFLGRLTNETLSEEKDALNRVQNPVDHRPKVLSLDPRRTSLSPTEIRNVAGQKTAVFCRKMNTWLVMPPSHSKSSRACCTRHLKGT
;
A
#
# COMPACT_ATOMS: atom_id res chain seq x y z
N MET A 1 67.06 1.46 23.84
CA MET A 1 66.38 0.26 23.29
C MET A 1 64.94 0.67 23.00
N SER A 2 64.60 0.70 21.71
CA SER A 2 63.32 1.13 21.17
C SER A 2 62.29 0.01 21.28
N GLY A 3 61.13 0.28 21.87
CA GLY A 3 59.96 -0.60 21.82
C GLY A 3 58.91 0.01 20.89
N LEU A 4 58.66 -0.63 19.74
CA LEU A 4 57.60 -0.26 18.80
C LEU A 4 56.23 -0.56 19.41
N PHE A 5 55.34 0.43 19.42
CA PHE A 5 53.90 0.22 19.56
C PHE A 5 53.31 -0.17 18.20
N SER A 6 52.89 -1.43 18.06
CA SER A 6 52.08 -1.86 16.92
C SER A 6 50.65 -1.32 17.07
N ALA A 7 50.23 -0.51 16.09
CA ALA A 7 48.84 -0.10 15.94
C ALA A 7 48.00 -1.31 15.52
N LEU A 8 47.06 -1.71 16.37
CA LEU A 8 45.99 -2.63 16.01
C LEU A 8 44.99 -1.86 15.14
N THR A 9 44.96 -2.16 13.85
CA THR A 9 43.93 -1.72 12.91
C THR A 9 42.57 -2.21 13.39
N GLY A 10 41.73 -1.27 13.86
CA GLY A 10 40.33 -1.54 14.13
C GLY A 10 39.60 -1.88 12.84
N SER A 11 39.22 -3.15 12.67
CA SER A 11 38.30 -3.57 11.63
C SER A 11 36.93 -2.96 11.94
N THR A 12 36.48 -2.02 11.11
CA THR A 12 35.11 -1.51 11.14
C THR A 12 34.18 -2.63 10.70
N VAL A 13 33.45 -3.21 11.67
CA VAL A 13 32.35 -4.12 11.40
C VAL A 13 31.29 -3.32 10.64
N LYS A 14 31.21 -3.56 9.33
CA LYS A 14 30.18 -2.98 8.46
C LYS A 14 28.86 -3.65 8.85
N GLU A 15 28.11 -2.99 9.73
CA GLU A 15 26.78 -3.42 10.17
C GLU A 15 25.87 -3.52 8.93
N CYS A 16 25.68 -4.74 8.42
CA CYS A 16 24.71 -5.04 7.38
C CYS A 16 23.30 -4.88 7.95
N ARG A 17 22.84 -3.62 8.06
CA ARG A 17 21.44 -3.34 8.40
C ARG A 17 20.55 -4.01 7.36
N ALA A 18 19.62 -4.85 7.82
CA ALA A 18 18.60 -5.44 6.96
C ALA A 18 17.86 -4.31 6.23
N LEU A 19 17.92 -4.33 4.89
CA LEU A 19 17.33 -3.29 4.03
C LEU A 19 15.80 -3.33 4.01
N TYR A 20 15.22 -4.37 4.59
CA TYR A 20 13.79 -4.63 4.63
C TYR A 20 13.40 -5.07 6.04
N VAL A 21 12.22 -4.64 6.49
CA VAL A 21 11.61 -5.09 7.75
C VAL A 21 10.34 -5.85 7.40
N THR A 22 10.17 -7.03 8.00
CA THR A 22 9.01 -7.90 7.72
C THR A 22 8.22 -8.12 9.00
N PHE A 23 6.90 -7.97 8.89
CA PHE A 23 5.94 -8.18 9.96
C PHE A 23 4.92 -9.23 9.54
N VAL A 24 4.41 -10.01 10.50
CA VAL A 24 3.24 -10.87 10.29
C VAL A 24 2.08 -10.28 11.06
N VAL A 25 1.10 -9.76 10.34
CA VAL A 25 -0.10 -9.09 10.89
C VAL A 25 -1.30 -10.00 10.69
N ARG A 26 -2.30 -9.94 11.57
CA ARG A 26 -3.49 -10.81 11.53
C ARG A 26 -4.75 -9.97 11.37
N TYR A 27 -5.35 -9.93 10.18
CA TYR A 27 -6.61 -9.20 9.98
C TYR A 27 -7.82 -10.03 10.38
N LYS A 28 -8.88 -9.39 10.88
CA LYS A 28 -10.19 -10.03 11.05
C LYS A 28 -11.03 -9.83 9.80
N ASN A 29 -11.55 -10.92 9.23
CA ASN A 29 -12.55 -10.89 8.18
C ASN A 29 -13.75 -11.75 8.63
N GLY A 30 -14.81 -11.11 9.12
CA GLY A 30 -15.88 -11.81 9.82
C GLY A 30 -15.34 -12.55 11.06
N ASP A 31 -15.59 -13.85 11.13
CA ASP A 31 -15.09 -14.73 12.21
C ASP A 31 -13.69 -15.31 11.94
N GLN A 32 -13.11 -15.04 10.77
CA GLN A 32 -11.81 -15.57 10.39
C GLN A 32 -10.69 -14.58 10.71
N THR A 33 -9.59 -15.10 11.26
CA THR A 33 -8.33 -14.36 11.38
C THR A 33 -7.37 -14.80 10.28
N ILE A 34 -6.98 -13.85 9.43
CA ILE A 34 -6.15 -14.09 8.25
C ILE A 34 -4.76 -13.50 8.50
N PRO A 35 -3.70 -14.31 8.56
CA PRO A 35 -2.35 -13.79 8.60
C PRO A 35 -1.97 -13.20 7.25
N VAL A 36 -1.39 -12.01 7.29
CA VAL A 36 -0.74 -11.34 6.17
C VAL A 36 0.72 -11.09 6.51
N THR A 37 1.55 -10.96 5.48
CA THR A 37 2.94 -10.53 5.64
C THR A 37 3.05 -9.10 5.15
N VAL A 38 3.61 -8.22 5.96
CA VAL A 38 3.90 -6.83 5.59
C VAL A 38 5.41 -6.66 5.45
N VAL A 39 5.88 -6.15 4.30
CA VAL A 39 7.30 -5.92 4.03
C VAL A 39 7.54 -4.45 3.74
N LEU A 40 8.30 -3.78 4.59
CA LEU A 40 8.73 -2.39 4.43
C LEU A 40 10.12 -2.32 3.82
N ASP A 41 10.32 -1.44 2.84
CA ASP A 41 11.62 -1.09 2.26
C ASP A 41 11.79 0.44 2.32
N ASP A 42 12.50 0.90 3.36
CA ASP A 42 12.75 2.32 3.63
C ASP A 42 13.51 2.99 2.49
N LYS A 43 14.44 2.27 1.85
CA LYS A 43 15.26 2.81 0.76
C LYS A 43 14.42 3.07 -0.48
N LYS A 44 13.50 2.15 -0.80
CA LYS A 44 12.62 2.28 -1.96
C LYS A 44 11.35 3.08 -1.67
N GLN A 45 11.10 3.41 -0.40
CA GLN A 45 9.89 4.06 0.08
C GLN A 45 8.64 3.26 -0.33
N THR A 46 8.64 1.96 0.01
CA THR A 46 7.54 1.04 -0.34
C THR A 46 7.14 0.13 0.80
N GLU A 47 5.87 -0.24 0.79
CA GLU A 47 5.32 -1.32 1.60
C GLU A 47 4.61 -2.35 0.72
N TYR A 48 4.78 -3.63 1.04
CA TYR A 48 3.99 -4.71 0.47
C TYR A 48 3.14 -5.38 1.54
N VAL A 49 1.85 -5.53 1.30
CA VAL A 49 0.94 -6.35 2.13
C VAL A 49 0.57 -7.59 1.34
N ILE A 50 0.96 -8.76 1.83
CA ILE A 50 0.89 -10.04 1.11
C ILE A 50 -0.07 -10.96 1.84
N ASN A 51 -1.18 -11.29 1.20
CA ASN A 51 -2.09 -12.34 1.65
C ASN A 51 -1.93 -13.59 0.77
N MET A 52 -1.22 -14.58 1.31
CA MET A 52 -1.08 -15.91 0.70
C MET A 52 -1.73 -17.01 1.55
N SER A 53 -2.47 -16.64 2.60
CA SER A 53 -3.01 -17.58 3.60
C SER A 53 -3.80 -18.71 2.94
N PRO A 54 -3.46 -19.99 3.16
CA PRO A 54 -4.20 -21.12 2.57
C PRO A 54 -5.66 -21.18 3.05
N ARG A 55 -5.99 -20.47 4.13
CA ARG A 55 -7.34 -20.38 4.69
C ARG A 55 -8.27 -19.47 3.88
N THR A 56 -7.73 -18.64 2.98
CA THR A 56 -8.51 -17.78 2.10
C THR A 56 -8.33 -18.21 0.65
N ALA A 57 -9.45 -18.34 -0.07
CA ALA A 57 -9.43 -18.57 -1.51
C ALA A 57 -8.82 -17.37 -2.26
N ALA A 58 -9.12 -16.15 -1.80
CA ALA A 58 -8.54 -14.93 -2.34
C ALA A 58 -7.06 -14.80 -1.95
N LYS A 59 -6.19 -14.72 -2.96
CA LYS A 59 -4.76 -14.43 -2.84
C LYS A 59 -4.48 -13.04 -3.37
N SER A 60 -3.75 -12.24 -2.62
CA SER A 60 -3.50 -10.86 -3.02
C SER A 60 -2.19 -10.29 -2.53
N VAL A 61 -1.72 -9.28 -3.25
CA VAL A 61 -0.57 -8.45 -2.87
C VAL A 61 -0.95 -7.00 -3.07
N THR A 62 -0.77 -6.17 -2.05
CA THR A 62 -0.89 -4.71 -2.17
C THR A 62 0.48 -4.09 -2.15
N LEU A 63 0.77 -3.20 -3.10
CA LEU A 63 1.95 -2.34 -3.11
C LEU A 63 1.53 -0.92 -2.74
N TYR A 64 2.19 -0.35 -1.74
CA TYR A 64 2.17 1.07 -1.45
C TYR A 64 3.49 1.66 -1.95
N ASP A 65 3.44 2.58 -2.91
CA ASP A 65 4.58 3.37 -3.36
C ASP A 65 4.43 4.80 -2.84
N PHE A 66 5.05 5.07 -1.69
CA PHE A 66 4.96 6.36 -1.01
C PHE A 66 5.66 7.48 -1.80
N LYS A 67 6.69 7.14 -2.59
CA LYS A 67 7.38 8.10 -3.46
C LYS A 67 6.49 8.55 -4.61
N GLN A 68 5.77 7.61 -5.24
CA GLN A 68 4.84 7.91 -6.33
C GLN A 68 3.42 8.26 -5.85
N ARG A 69 3.16 8.24 -4.54
CA ARG A 69 1.83 8.44 -3.93
C ARG A 69 0.77 7.52 -4.53
N THR A 70 1.12 6.26 -4.76
CA THR A 70 0.22 5.27 -5.40
C THR A 70 0.03 4.03 -4.55
N ILE A 71 -1.14 3.42 -4.67
CA ILE A 71 -1.45 2.10 -4.12
C ILE A 71 -1.87 1.19 -5.28
N ALA A 72 -1.40 -0.05 -5.28
CA ALA A 72 -1.77 -1.05 -6.25
C ALA A 72 -2.16 -2.35 -5.55
N TYR A 73 -3.43 -2.73 -5.63
CA TYR A 73 -3.95 -4.00 -5.11
C TYR A 73 -4.01 -5.02 -6.23
N LYS A 74 -3.27 -6.13 -6.10
CA LYS A 74 -3.17 -7.20 -7.09
C LYS A 74 -3.89 -8.44 -6.57
N ASP A 75 -5.03 -8.77 -7.17
CA ASP A 75 -5.74 -10.02 -6.94
C ASP A 75 -5.18 -11.09 -7.87
N LEU A 76 -4.46 -12.04 -7.28
CA LEU A 76 -3.82 -13.14 -8.00
C LEU A 76 -4.82 -14.21 -8.46
N THR A 77 -5.99 -14.24 -7.83
CA THR A 77 -7.06 -15.21 -8.09
C THR A 77 -7.74 -14.89 -9.41
N ASN A 78 -8.15 -13.63 -9.58
CA ASN A 78 -8.88 -13.15 -10.75
C ASN A 78 -7.97 -12.57 -11.84
N ARG A 79 -6.66 -12.46 -11.58
CA ARG A 79 -5.65 -11.81 -12.44
C ARG A 79 -5.94 -10.33 -12.68
N GLU A 80 -6.21 -9.66 -11.58
CA GLU A 80 -6.71 -8.28 -11.54
C GLU A 80 -5.73 -7.38 -10.79
N CYS A 81 -5.60 -6.12 -11.22
CA CYS A 81 -4.80 -5.09 -10.55
C CYS A 81 -5.58 -3.78 -10.45
N PHE A 82 -5.62 -3.20 -9.27
CA PHE A 82 -6.43 -2.04 -8.98
C PHE A 82 -5.53 -0.94 -8.45
N LEU A 83 -5.50 0.18 -9.17
CA LEU A 83 -4.66 1.32 -8.87
C LEU A 83 -5.48 2.38 -8.13
N GLY A 84 -4.91 2.94 -7.07
CA GLY A 84 -5.43 4.11 -6.38
C GLY A 84 -4.32 5.10 -6.09
N ARG A 85 -4.70 6.25 -5.52
CA ARG A 85 -3.75 7.24 -5.02
C ARG A 85 -3.72 7.20 -3.49
N LEU A 86 -2.52 7.30 -2.94
CA LEU A 86 -2.34 7.64 -1.54
C LEU A 86 -2.68 9.11 -1.37
N THR A 87 -3.40 9.41 -0.30
CA THR A 87 -3.78 10.79 0.01
C THR A 87 -2.83 11.33 1.07
N ASN A 88 -2.98 10.81 2.28
CA ASN A 88 -2.25 11.28 3.45
C ASN A 88 -1.30 10.24 4.02
N GLU A 89 -1.38 8.98 3.59
CA GLU A 89 -0.59 7.89 4.14
C GLU A 89 0.91 8.07 3.87
N THR A 90 1.72 7.93 4.91
CA THR A 90 3.18 7.99 4.84
C THR A 90 3.85 6.72 5.34
N LEU A 91 5.05 6.44 4.84
CA LEU A 91 5.84 5.29 5.30
C LEU A 91 6.15 5.37 6.81
N SER A 92 6.39 6.59 7.32
CA SER A 92 6.70 6.79 8.75
C SER A 92 5.52 6.40 9.63
N GLU A 93 4.30 6.81 9.26
CA GLU A 93 3.09 6.46 10.01
C GLU A 93 2.84 4.96 10.00
N GLU A 94 2.99 4.30 8.85
CA GLU A 94 2.79 2.85 8.74
C GLU A 94 3.87 2.07 9.51
N LYS A 95 5.14 2.52 9.46
CA LYS A 95 6.24 1.94 10.25
C LYS A 95 6.00 2.10 11.76
N ASP A 96 5.57 3.27 12.21
CA ASP A 96 5.24 3.52 13.61
C ASP A 96 4.04 2.67 14.06
N ALA A 97 3.03 2.53 13.22
CA ALA A 97 1.90 1.63 13.49
C ALA A 97 2.38 0.19 13.65
N LEU A 98 3.14 -0.35 12.69
CA LEU A 98 3.64 -1.72 12.70
C LEU A 98 4.63 -2.02 13.83
N ASN A 99 5.38 -1.02 14.32
CA ASN A 99 6.27 -1.20 15.47
C ASN A 99 5.52 -1.19 16.82
N ARG A 100 4.37 -0.51 16.91
CA ARG A 100 3.51 -0.51 18.11
C ARG A 100 2.62 -1.73 18.22
N VAL A 101 2.51 -2.46 17.12
CA VAL A 101 1.74 -3.67 16.98
C VAL A 101 2.43 -4.83 17.72
N GLN A 102 1.87 -5.26 18.87
CA GLN A 102 2.24 -6.54 19.51
C GLN A 102 1.34 -7.70 19.05
N ASN A 103 0.09 -7.43 18.62
CA ASN A 103 -0.88 -8.37 18.04
C ASN A 103 -2.10 -7.58 17.52
N PRO A 104 -2.15 -7.05 16.29
CA PRO A 104 -3.28 -6.22 15.90
C PRO A 104 -4.25 -7.07 15.11
N VAL A 105 -5.44 -7.21 15.66
CA VAL A 105 -6.59 -7.64 14.89
C VAL A 105 -7.15 -6.38 14.25
N ASP A 106 -6.62 -5.99 13.11
CA ASP A 106 -7.16 -4.85 12.37
C ASP A 106 -8.45 -5.28 11.66
N HIS A 107 -9.49 -4.47 11.80
CA HIS A 107 -10.89 -4.83 11.58
C HIS A 107 -11.38 -4.56 10.17
N ARG A 108 -10.58 -3.92 9.30
CA ARG A 108 -11.02 -3.59 7.94
C ARG A 108 -9.87 -3.72 6.94
N PRO A 109 -9.88 -4.72 6.03
CA PRO A 109 -9.03 -4.63 4.86
C PRO A 109 -9.38 -3.34 4.09
N LYS A 110 -8.38 -2.51 3.75
CA LYS A 110 -8.54 -1.34 2.86
C LYS A 110 -8.89 -1.83 1.45
N VAL A 111 -10.13 -2.27 1.23
CA VAL A 111 -10.63 -2.69 -0.09
C VAL A 111 -11.03 -1.45 -0.87
N LEU A 112 -10.34 -1.20 -1.98
CA LEU A 112 -10.65 -0.11 -2.90
C LEU A 112 -11.87 -0.50 -3.74
N SER A 113 -12.97 0.25 -3.63
CA SER A 113 -14.22 0.01 -4.37
C SER A 113 -14.06 0.34 -5.86
N LEU A 114 -14.52 -0.55 -6.73
CA LEU A 114 -14.41 -0.40 -8.19
C LEU A 114 -15.62 0.32 -8.81
N ASP A 115 -15.38 1.07 -9.87
CA ASP A 115 -16.39 1.41 -10.86
C ASP A 115 -16.23 0.48 -12.08
N PRO A 116 -17.16 -0.46 -12.31
CA PRO A 116 -17.07 -1.48 -13.37
C PRO A 116 -17.22 -0.92 -14.80
N ARG A 117 -17.40 0.39 -14.98
CA ARG A 117 -17.65 1.00 -16.30
C ARG A 117 -16.40 1.40 -17.09
N ARG A 118 -15.20 1.14 -16.58
CA ARG A 118 -13.94 1.56 -17.24
C ARG A 118 -13.21 0.39 -17.90
N THR A 119 -12.75 0.62 -19.12
CA THR A 119 -11.81 -0.25 -19.82
C THR A 119 -10.51 -0.39 -19.02
N SER A 120 -9.90 -1.57 -19.10
CA SER A 120 -8.60 -1.82 -18.47
C SER A 120 -7.52 -0.93 -19.07
N LEU A 121 -6.59 -0.47 -18.23
CA LEU A 121 -5.46 0.35 -18.63
C LEU A 121 -4.41 -0.48 -19.40
N SER A 122 -3.85 0.12 -20.44
CA SER A 122 -2.67 -0.37 -21.13
C SER A 122 -1.40 -0.21 -20.26
N PRO A 123 -0.32 -0.98 -20.52
CA PRO A 123 0.94 -0.83 -19.81
C PRO A 123 1.52 0.59 -19.84
N THR A 124 1.31 1.33 -20.93
CA THR A 124 1.77 2.73 -21.06
C THR A 124 0.96 3.66 -20.17
N GLU A 125 -0.37 3.51 -20.12
CA GLU A 125 -1.23 4.29 -19.23
C GLU A 125 -0.88 4.03 -17.76
N ILE A 126 -0.61 2.78 -17.38
CA ILE A 126 -0.19 2.45 -16.01
C ILE A 126 1.12 3.16 -15.66
N ARG A 127 2.12 3.14 -16.55
CA ARG A 127 3.40 3.86 -16.33
C ARG A 127 3.19 5.35 -16.15
N ASN A 128 2.31 5.95 -16.95
CA ASN A 128 2.05 7.38 -16.90
C ASN A 128 1.34 7.80 -15.61
N VAL A 129 0.44 6.95 -15.08
CA VAL A 129 -0.37 7.29 -13.91
C VAL A 129 0.30 6.88 -12.59
N ALA A 130 1.00 5.75 -12.56
CA ALA A 130 1.50 5.14 -11.33
C ALA A 130 3.01 4.84 -11.34
N GLY A 131 3.71 5.19 -12.42
CA GLY A 131 5.15 5.00 -12.55
C GLY A 131 5.56 3.59 -12.96
N GLN A 132 6.84 3.45 -13.29
CA GLN A 132 7.42 2.21 -13.81
C GLN A 132 7.32 1.04 -12.82
N LYS A 133 7.51 1.29 -11.52
CA LYS A 133 7.46 0.25 -10.48
C LYS A 133 6.08 -0.40 -10.42
N THR A 134 5.04 0.41 -10.36
CA THR A 134 3.65 -0.05 -10.33
C THR A 134 3.25 -0.73 -11.64
N ALA A 135 3.73 -0.23 -12.79
CA ALA A 135 3.52 -0.90 -14.08
C ALA A 135 4.14 -2.31 -14.14
N VAL A 136 5.34 -2.48 -13.58
CA VAL A 136 5.97 -3.80 -13.45
C VAL A 136 5.18 -4.68 -12.47
N PHE A 137 4.72 -4.11 -11.37
CA PHE A 137 3.92 -4.81 -10.36
C PHE A 137 2.61 -5.37 -10.93
N CYS A 138 1.86 -4.57 -11.70
CA CYS A 138 0.60 -4.98 -12.34
C CYS A 138 0.78 -5.75 -13.66
N ARG A 139 2.02 -6.08 -14.08
CA ARG A 139 2.26 -6.76 -15.36
C ARG A 139 1.47 -8.08 -15.44
N LYS A 140 0.92 -8.35 -16.64
CA LYS A 140 0.09 -9.53 -16.97
C LYS A 140 -1.26 -9.60 -16.22
N MET A 141 -1.73 -8.48 -15.67
CA MET A 141 -3.05 -8.37 -15.04
C MET A 141 -3.93 -7.40 -15.81
N ASN A 142 -5.24 -7.66 -15.79
CA ASN A 142 -6.22 -6.63 -16.16
C ASN A 142 -6.14 -5.53 -15.10
N THR A 143 -5.93 -4.29 -15.51
CA THR A 143 -5.63 -3.20 -14.57
C THR A 143 -6.66 -2.09 -14.66
N TRP A 144 -7.18 -1.62 -13.51
CA TRP A 144 -8.15 -0.54 -13.46
C TRP A 144 -7.73 0.56 -12.49
N LEU A 145 -8.10 1.79 -12.82
CA LEU A 145 -7.95 2.92 -11.91
C LEU A 145 -9.21 3.06 -11.05
N VAL A 146 -9.06 2.87 -9.75
CA VAL A 146 -10.07 3.20 -8.75
C VAL A 146 -9.99 4.69 -8.46
N MET A 147 -11.02 5.42 -8.86
CA MET A 147 -11.17 6.81 -8.41
C MET A 147 -11.83 6.81 -7.03
N PRO A 148 -11.38 7.66 -6.10
CA PRO A 148 -12.16 7.91 -4.90
C PRO A 148 -13.57 8.34 -5.32
N PRO A 149 -14.62 7.96 -4.57
CA PRO A 149 -15.97 8.43 -4.86
C PRO A 149 -15.90 9.95 -4.97
N SER A 150 -16.24 10.47 -6.15
CA SER A 150 -16.36 11.91 -6.31
C SER A 150 -17.37 12.34 -5.27
N HIS A 151 -16.97 13.15 -4.29
CA HIS A 151 -17.91 14.04 -3.66
C HIS A 151 -18.50 14.85 -4.81
N SER A 152 -19.66 14.42 -5.31
CA SER A 152 -20.46 15.20 -6.22
C SER A 152 -20.58 16.54 -5.52
N LYS A 153 -19.96 17.57 -6.10
CA LYS A 153 -20.23 18.95 -5.78
C LYS A 153 -21.75 19.01 -5.66
N SER A 154 -22.26 19.29 -4.47
CA SER A 154 -23.65 19.65 -4.28
C SER A 154 -23.86 20.84 -5.20
N SER A 155 -24.42 20.53 -6.37
CA SER A 155 -24.94 21.50 -7.31
C SER A 155 -25.83 22.42 -6.50
N ARG A 156 -25.54 23.71 -6.56
CA ARG A 156 -26.36 24.78 -6.02
C ARG A 156 -27.84 24.44 -6.22
N ALA A 157 -28.50 23.98 -5.17
CA ALA A 157 -29.92 24.20 -5.00
C ALA A 157 -30.05 25.62 -4.42
N CYS A 158 -29.77 26.61 -5.26
CA CYS A 158 -30.41 27.91 -5.09
C CYS A 158 -31.86 27.71 -5.53
N CYS A 159 -32.68 27.14 -4.63
CA CYS A 159 -34.12 27.28 -4.73
C CYS A 159 -34.46 28.68 -4.23
N THR A 160 -34.77 29.55 -5.18
CA THR A 160 -35.43 30.82 -4.93
C THR A 160 -36.92 30.60 -4.66
N ARG A 161 -37.48 31.53 -3.87
CA ARG A 161 -38.90 31.89 -3.62
C ARG A 161 -39.55 31.26 -2.37
N HIS A 162 -39.76 32.06 -1.31
CA HIS A 162 -40.87 33.00 -1.03
C HIS A 162 -42.16 32.30 -0.57
N LEU A 163 -42.54 32.47 0.72
CA LEU A 163 -43.76 33.20 1.18
C LEU A 163 -44.13 32.91 2.66
N LYS A 164 -44.45 34.02 3.37
CA LYS A 164 -45.46 34.24 4.44
C LYS A 164 -45.34 33.56 5.82
N GLY A 165 -45.16 34.43 6.83
CA GLY A 165 -46.23 34.81 7.77
C GLY A 165 -46.40 33.98 9.04
N THR A 166 -46.02 34.57 10.18
CA THR A 166 -46.89 34.91 11.33
C THR A 166 -46.19 35.97 12.17
#